data_AF-X8I6W4-F1
#
_entry.id   AF-X8I6W4-F1
#
_cell.length_a   1.000
_cell.length_b   1.000
_cell.length_c   1.000
_cell.angle_alpha   90.00
_cell.angle_beta   90.00
_cell.angle_gamma   90.00
#
_symmetry.space_group_name_H-M   'P 1'
#
loop_
_entity.id
_entity.type
_entity.pdbx_description
1 polymer ?
#
loop_
_entity_poly.entity_id
_entity_poly.type
_entity_poly.pdbx_seq_one_letter_code
_entity_poly.pdbx_strand_id
1 'polypeptide(L)'
;MAFFILILVAAIALKIRQRVEYKIDVKEDEIVSYEVLNNIELGIYSDIKNSLVDISQLRDEQNSLPSIDLLAEEEIPPYFKDITWEQRGAMEWTTFKHDGEDYLIGRGNGKVGTFLVKFNNENIDESDILYMKETPSFEDIEKNFEKYEHIAKKIVPFTGNDERKKLTGE
;
A
#
# COMPACT_ATOMS: atom_id res chain seq x y z
N MET A 1 9.86 -45.04 31.94
CA MET A 1 11.07 -44.24 31.64
C MET A 1 11.12 -43.79 30.18
N ALA A 2 11.05 -44.70 29.20
CA ALA A 2 11.09 -44.36 27.77
C ALA A 2 10.02 -43.36 27.30
N PHE A 3 8.80 -43.43 27.84
CA PHE A 3 7.70 -42.51 27.49
C PHE A 3 8.00 -41.05 27.85
N PHE A 4 8.60 -40.80 29.01
CA PHE A 4 9.00 -39.45 29.44
C PHE A 4 10.14 -38.89 28.58
N ILE A 5 11.05 -39.75 28.12
CA ILE A 5 12.13 -39.36 27.21
C ILE A 5 11.55 -38.92 25.86
N LEU A 6 10.58 -39.66 25.32
CA LEU A 6 9.90 -39.29 24.07
C LEU A 6 9.14 -37.95 24.18
N ILE A 7 8.45 -37.71 25.29
CA ILE A 7 7.78 -36.42 25.53
C ILE A 7 8.80 -35.28 25.62
N LEU A 8 9.93 -35.50 26.30
CA LEU A 8 10.97 -34.48 26.43
C LEU A 8 11.61 -34.15 25.08
N VAL A 9 11.91 -35.18 24.28
CA VAL A 9 12.47 -35.04 22.93
C VAL A 9 11.47 -34.33 22.01
N ALA A 10 10.18 -34.67 22.08
CA ALA A 10 9.13 -33.99 21.32
C ALA A 10 8.99 -32.52 21.72
N ALA A 11 9.05 -32.20 23.02
CA ALA A 11 8.99 -30.82 23.50
C ALA A 11 10.20 -29.99 23.07
N ILE A 12 11.40 -30.58 23.10
CA ILE A 12 12.63 -29.94 22.61
C ILE A 12 12.56 -29.74 21.09
N ALA A 13 12.10 -30.75 20.34
CA ALA A 13 11.91 -30.65 18.90
C ALA A 13 10.87 -29.57 18.53
N LEU A 14 9.77 -29.46 19.29
CA LEU A 14 8.76 -28.40 19.12
C LEU A 14 9.33 -27.02 19.42
N LYS A 15 10.15 -26.88 20.47
CA LYS A 15 10.81 -25.62 20.83
C LYS A 15 11.84 -25.19 19.79
N ILE A 16 12.59 -26.13 19.19
CA ILE A 16 13.52 -25.86 18.09
C ILE A 16 12.76 -25.53 16.79
N ARG A 17 11.56 -26.10 16.61
CA ARG A 17 10.70 -25.86 15.44
C ARG A 17 9.86 -24.58 15.55
N GLN A 18 9.89 -23.86 16.67
CA GLN A 18 9.39 -22.48 16.69
C GLN A 18 10.28 -21.66 15.76
N ARG A 19 9.90 -21.64 14.47
CA ARG A 19 10.52 -20.78 13.46
C ARG A 19 10.48 -19.37 14.02
N VAL A 20 11.65 -18.72 14.04
CA VAL A 20 11.71 -17.28 14.25
C VAL A 20 10.77 -16.67 13.23
N GLU A 21 9.77 -15.95 13.71
CA GLU A 21 8.78 -15.31 12.86
C GLU A 21 9.54 -14.28 12.01
N TYR A 22 9.63 -14.52 10.70
CA TYR A 22 10.28 -13.59 9.79
C TYR A 22 9.53 -12.26 9.83
N LYS A 23 10.25 -11.20 10.17
CA LYS A 23 9.74 -9.83 10.17
C LYS A 23 10.58 -9.04 9.20
N ILE A 24 9.90 -8.30 8.32
CA ILE A 24 10.57 -7.29 7.50
C ILE A 24 10.97 -6.16 8.44
N ASP A 25 12.25 -5.80 8.44
CA ASP A 25 12.73 -4.63 9.16
C ASP A 25 12.23 -3.38 8.42
N VAL A 26 11.26 -2.70 9.00
CA VAL A 26 10.66 -1.47 8.46
C VAL A 26 11.01 -0.31 9.38
N LYS A 27 11.20 0.88 8.79
CA LYS A 27 11.38 2.11 9.56
C LYS A 27 10.10 2.53 10.25
N GLU A 28 10.20 3.45 11.20
CA GLU A 28 9.04 3.97 11.96
C GLU A 28 7.99 4.64 11.05
N ASP A 29 8.41 5.18 9.90
CA ASP A 29 7.57 5.79 8.86
C ASP A 29 7.10 4.80 7.77
N GLU A 30 7.37 3.51 7.93
CA GLU A 30 7.04 2.46 6.96
C GLU A 30 6.07 1.44 7.56
N ILE A 31 5.26 0.83 6.69
CA ILE A 31 4.40 -0.31 7.04
C ILE A 31 4.55 -1.42 6.00
N VAL A 32 4.50 -2.67 6.46
CA VAL A 32 4.42 -3.83 5.56
C VAL A 32 2.97 -3.99 5.10
N SER A 33 2.75 -3.98 3.78
CA SER A 33 1.41 -4.01 3.20
C SER A 33 0.54 -5.15 3.74
N TYR A 34 1.06 -6.39 3.74
CA TYR A 34 0.34 -7.60 4.16
C TYR A 34 0.00 -7.64 5.66
N GLU A 35 0.78 -6.95 6.50
CA GLU A 35 0.58 -6.99 7.95
C GLU A 35 -0.44 -5.96 8.43
N VAL A 36 -0.56 -4.83 7.71
CA VAL A 36 -1.36 -3.68 8.13
C VAL A 36 -2.64 -3.50 7.31
N LEU A 37 -2.57 -3.72 5.99
CA LEU A 37 -3.71 -3.50 5.10
C LEU A 37 -4.68 -4.68 5.15
N ASN A 38 -5.98 -4.39 5.18
CA ASN A 38 -7.00 -5.44 5.01
C ASN A 38 -7.12 -5.87 3.54
N ASN A 39 -7.87 -6.94 3.27
CA ASN A 39 -7.99 -7.51 1.91
C ASN A 39 -8.47 -6.50 0.84
N ILE A 40 -9.37 -5.58 1.20
CA ILE A 40 -9.87 -4.55 0.27
C ILE A 40 -8.77 -3.50 0.03
N GLU A 41 -8.11 -3.05 1.10
CA GLU A 41 -6.98 -2.11 1.05
C GLU A 41 -5.79 -2.69 0.26
N LEU A 42 -5.49 -3.99 0.40
CA LEU A 42 -4.49 -4.70 -0.40
C LEU A 42 -4.86 -4.72 -1.89
N GLY A 43 -6.13 -4.96 -2.22
CA GLY A 43 -6.60 -4.90 -3.60
C GLY A 43 -6.44 -3.50 -4.20
N ILE A 44 -6.83 -2.46 -3.46
CA ILE A 44 -6.64 -1.07 -3.89
C ILE A 44 -5.15 -0.75 -4.06
N TYR A 45 -4.31 -1.12 -3.09
CA TYR A 45 -2.87 -0.92 -3.17
C TYR A 45 -2.25 -1.58 -4.41
N SER A 46 -2.67 -2.80 -4.72
CA SER A 46 -2.23 -3.49 -5.93
C SER A 46 -2.67 -2.76 -7.20
N ASP A 47 -3.90 -2.27 -7.25
CA ASP A 47 -4.41 -1.51 -8.39
C ASP A 47 -3.63 -0.19 -8.57
N ILE A 48 -3.37 0.55 -7.49
CA ILE A 48 -2.53 1.77 -7.53
C ILE A 48 -1.13 1.42 -8.04
N LYS A 49 -0.52 0.35 -7.53
CA LYS A 49 0.85 0.00 -7.93
C LYS A 49 0.93 -0.37 -9.42
N ASN A 50 -0.07 -1.07 -9.93
CA ASN A 50 -0.15 -1.45 -11.33
C ASN A 50 -0.43 -0.23 -12.23
N SER A 51 -1.31 0.68 -11.79
CA SER A 51 -1.69 1.85 -12.57
C SER A 51 -0.55 2.85 -12.78
N LEU A 52 0.52 2.81 -11.97
CA LEU A 52 1.70 3.65 -12.19
C LEU A 52 2.33 3.44 -13.57
N VAL A 53 2.27 2.21 -14.11
CA VAL A 53 2.78 1.91 -15.46
C VAL A 53 1.93 2.62 -16.51
N ASP A 54 0.60 2.53 -16.39
CA ASP A 54 -0.33 3.18 -17.30
C ASP A 54 -0.21 4.72 -17.20
N ILE A 55 -0.09 5.25 -15.97
CA ILE A 55 0.14 6.68 -15.71
C ILE A 55 1.44 7.14 -16.36
N SER A 56 2.52 6.35 -16.27
CA SER A 56 3.81 6.67 -16.90
C SER A 56 3.65 6.77 -18.41
N GLN A 57 2.96 5.81 -19.03
CA GLN A 57 2.72 5.81 -20.47
C GLN A 57 1.90 7.03 -20.91
N LEU A 58 0.76 7.27 -20.24
CA LEU A 58 -0.09 8.42 -20.54
C LEU A 58 0.67 9.74 -20.38
N ARG A 59 1.48 9.87 -19.33
CA ARG A 59 2.32 11.05 -19.11
C ARG A 59 3.27 11.30 -20.28
N ASP A 60 3.90 10.25 -20.80
CA ASP A 60 4.84 10.36 -21.91
C ASP A 60 4.12 10.76 -23.22
N GLU A 61 2.87 10.32 -23.40
CA GLU A 61 2.03 10.69 -24.55
C GLU A 61 1.57 12.17 -24.51
N GLN A 62 1.17 12.68 -23.34
CA GLN A 62 0.59 14.01 -23.19
C GLN A 62 1.54 15.08 -22.59
N ASN A 63 2.79 14.71 -22.26
CA ASN A 63 3.79 15.54 -21.59
C ASN A 63 3.32 16.17 -20.26
N SER A 64 2.41 15.51 -19.54
CA SER A 64 1.90 15.96 -18.24
C SER A 64 1.22 14.79 -17.50
N LEU A 65 1.09 14.85 -16.18
CA LEU A 65 0.37 13.81 -15.44
C LEU A 65 -1.09 13.71 -15.92
N PRO A 66 -1.64 12.50 -16.12
CA PRO A 66 -3.03 12.30 -16.51
C PRO A 66 -3.99 12.83 -15.44
N SER A 67 -5.13 13.37 -15.88
CA SER A 67 -6.22 13.71 -14.97
C SER A 67 -6.92 12.44 -14.47
N ILE A 68 -7.59 12.53 -13.33
CA ILE A 68 -8.39 11.42 -12.79
C ILE A 68 -9.52 11.05 -13.76
N ASP A 69 -10.10 12.04 -14.44
CA ASP A 69 -11.14 11.80 -15.44
C ASP A 69 -10.61 10.94 -16.59
N LEU A 70 -9.40 11.24 -17.10
CA LEU A 70 -8.76 10.42 -18.15
C LEU A 70 -8.47 9.00 -17.65
N LEU A 71 -7.97 8.85 -16.42
CA LEU A 71 -7.74 7.53 -15.83
C LEU A 71 -9.04 6.72 -15.70
N ALA A 72 -10.16 7.38 -15.40
CA ALA A 72 -11.47 6.74 -15.34
C ALA A 72 -12.02 6.41 -16.74
N GLU A 73 -11.82 7.29 -17.73
CA GLU A 73 -12.22 7.08 -19.13
C GLU A 73 -11.50 5.89 -19.77
N GLU A 74 -10.20 5.71 -19.49
CA GLU A 74 -9.38 4.58 -19.93
C GLU A 74 -9.63 3.30 -19.10
N GLU A 75 -10.66 3.29 -18.25
CA GLU A 75 -11.05 2.18 -17.37
C GLU A 75 -9.92 1.70 -16.43
N ILE A 76 -8.98 2.58 -16.07
CA ILE A 76 -7.82 2.24 -15.23
C ILE A 76 -8.24 2.14 -13.75
N PRO A 77 -8.10 0.98 -13.10
CA PRO A 77 -8.34 0.84 -11.66
C PRO A 77 -7.25 1.56 -10.84
N PRO A 78 -7.54 2.03 -9.62
CA PRO A 78 -8.85 2.04 -8.93
C PRO A 78 -9.66 3.32 -9.20
N TYR A 79 -9.38 4.03 -10.30
CA TYR A 79 -10.01 5.31 -10.65
C TYR A 79 -11.34 5.11 -11.37
N PHE A 80 -11.40 4.09 -12.22
CA PHE A 80 -12.63 3.61 -12.82
C PHE A 80 -13.57 3.00 -11.77
N LYS A 81 -14.84 3.45 -11.78
CA LYS A 81 -15.88 3.00 -10.84
C LYS A 81 -16.67 1.84 -11.41
N ASP A 82 -16.12 0.63 -11.29
CA ASP A 82 -16.80 -0.60 -11.71
C ASP A 82 -17.97 -0.98 -10.77
N ILE A 83 -18.64 -2.09 -11.09
CA ILE A 83 -19.78 -2.61 -10.30
C ILE A 83 -19.43 -2.99 -8.85
N THR A 84 -18.15 -3.17 -8.55
CA THR A 84 -17.64 -3.54 -7.22
C THR A 84 -17.15 -2.33 -6.42
N TRP A 85 -17.10 -1.13 -7.02
CA TRP A 85 -16.53 0.08 -6.43
C TRP A 85 -17.04 0.36 -5.00
N GLU A 86 -18.35 0.25 -4.77
CA GLU A 86 -18.92 0.46 -3.42
C GLU A 86 -18.40 -0.57 -2.40
N GLN A 87 -18.33 -1.85 -2.81
CA GLN A 87 -17.84 -2.94 -1.98
C GLN A 87 -16.33 -2.80 -1.71
N ARG A 88 -15.61 -2.23 -2.67
CA ARG A 88 -14.18 -1.93 -2.60
C ARG A 88 -13.86 -0.63 -1.89
N GLY A 89 -14.80 -0.05 -1.13
CA GLY A 89 -14.53 1.09 -0.26
C GLY A 89 -14.95 2.44 -0.82
N ALA A 90 -15.58 2.47 -1.99
CA ALA A 90 -16.08 3.68 -2.65
C ALA A 90 -15.03 4.80 -2.70
N MET A 91 -13.83 4.45 -3.19
CA MET A 91 -12.69 5.38 -3.23
C MET A 91 -13.02 6.61 -4.07
N GLU A 92 -12.81 7.78 -3.49
CA GLU A 92 -12.81 9.07 -4.18
C GLU A 92 -11.37 9.52 -4.39
N TRP A 93 -11.11 10.19 -5.51
CA TRP A 93 -9.75 10.57 -5.90
C TRP A 93 -9.68 12.07 -6.17
N THR A 94 -8.54 12.67 -5.81
CA THR A 94 -8.18 14.04 -6.22
C THR A 94 -6.67 14.14 -6.41
N THR A 95 -6.22 15.16 -7.15
CA THR A 95 -4.80 15.50 -7.25
C THR A 95 -4.54 16.80 -6.51
N PHE A 96 -3.33 16.93 -5.97
CA PHE A 96 -2.90 18.10 -5.25
C PHE A 96 -1.40 18.32 -5.44
N LYS A 97 -0.94 19.58 -5.38
CA LYS A 97 0.47 19.93 -5.47
C LYS A 97 0.93 20.58 -4.16
N HIS A 98 1.97 20.04 -3.56
CA HIS A 98 2.59 20.57 -2.34
C HIS A 98 4.09 20.66 -2.52
N ASP A 99 4.70 21.80 -2.19
CA ASP A 99 6.16 21.99 -2.25
C ASP A 99 6.83 21.59 -3.58
N GLY A 100 6.09 21.72 -4.70
CA GLY A 100 6.57 21.37 -6.04
C GLY A 100 6.39 19.89 -6.41
N GLU A 101 5.98 19.07 -5.46
CA GLU A 101 5.68 17.64 -5.64
C GLU A 101 4.21 17.45 -6.02
N ASP A 102 3.95 16.48 -6.89
CA ASP A 102 2.61 16.12 -7.34
C ASP A 102 2.10 14.91 -6.55
N TYR A 103 0.89 15.04 -6.00
CA TYR A 103 0.24 14.02 -5.20
C TYR A 103 -1.09 13.59 -5.79
N LEU A 104 -1.37 12.29 -5.68
CA LEU A 104 -2.69 11.72 -5.88
C LEU A 104 -3.22 11.22 -4.54
N ILE A 105 -4.45 11.61 -4.18
CA ILE A 105 -5.04 11.29 -2.89
C ILE A 105 -6.31 10.49 -3.12
N GLY A 106 -6.34 9.28 -2.58
CA GLY A 106 -7.48 8.39 -2.58
C GLY A 106 -8.10 8.30 -1.20
N ARG A 107 -9.36 8.71 -1.05
CA ARG A 107 -10.09 8.65 0.22
C ARG A 107 -11.15 7.56 0.16
N GLY A 108 -11.08 6.61 1.09
CA GLY A 108 -12.12 5.58 1.27
C GLY A 108 -13.33 6.04 2.08
N ASN A 109 -14.32 5.16 2.19
CA ASN A 109 -15.58 5.39 2.92
C ASN A 109 -15.49 5.28 4.46
N GLY A 110 -14.28 5.30 5.03
CA GLY A 110 -14.04 5.15 6.47
C GLY A 110 -13.84 3.71 6.95
N LYS A 111 -14.23 2.69 6.16
CA LYS A 111 -13.79 1.30 6.39
C LYS A 111 -12.43 1.03 5.74
N VAL A 112 -12.22 1.65 4.59
CA VAL A 112 -10.95 1.76 3.87
C VAL A 112 -10.36 3.12 4.22
N GLY A 113 -9.05 3.14 4.55
CA GLY A 113 -8.32 4.37 4.87
C GLY A 113 -8.06 5.28 3.67
N THR A 114 -7.13 6.20 3.84
CA THR A 114 -6.67 7.12 2.79
C THR A 114 -5.31 6.67 2.25
N PHE A 115 -5.19 6.68 0.93
CA PHE A 115 -3.95 6.45 0.19
C PHE A 115 -3.43 7.77 -0.37
N LEU A 116 -2.12 7.95 -0.33
CA LEU A 116 -1.42 9.04 -1.01
C LEU A 116 -0.38 8.44 -1.95
N VAL A 117 -0.31 8.93 -3.18
CA VAL A 117 0.78 8.62 -4.09
C VAL A 117 1.59 9.90 -4.24
N LYS A 118 2.85 9.85 -3.82
CA LYS A 118 3.83 10.89 -4.10
C LYS A 118 4.53 10.53 -5.40
N PHE A 119 4.24 11.26 -6.47
CA PHE A 119 4.79 10.93 -7.78
C PHE A 119 6.29 11.20 -7.82
N ASN A 120 7.05 10.19 -8.27
CA ASN A 120 8.42 10.40 -8.67
C ASN A 120 8.42 10.88 -10.14
N ASN A 121 8.65 12.18 -10.34
CA ASN A 121 8.62 12.80 -11.65
C ASN A 121 9.68 12.26 -12.63
N GLU A 122 10.79 11.71 -12.13
CA GLU A 122 11.82 11.08 -12.96
C GLU A 122 11.40 9.66 -13.38
N ASN A 123 10.80 8.90 -12.46
CA ASN A 123 10.34 7.53 -12.70
C ASN A 123 9.03 7.23 -11.96
N ILE A 124 7.90 7.30 -12.66
CA ILE A 124 6.57 7.13 -12.08
C ILE A 124 6.38 5.75 -11.45
N ASP A 125 7.00 4.70 -12.00
CA ASP A 125 6.90 3.34 -11.47
C ASP A 125 7.49 3.21 -10.06
N GLU A 126 8.42 4.11 -9.72
CA GLU A 126 9.08 4.21 -8.40
C GLU A 126 8.41 5.23 -7.48
N SER A 127 7.21 5.70 -7.81
CA SER A 127 6.43 6.59 -6.93
C SER A 127 6.14 5.93 -5.59
N ASP A 128 6.18 6.74 -4.53
CA ASP A 128 5.92 6.28 -3.18
C ASP A 128 4.43 6.24 -2.90
N ILE A 129 3.95 5.11 -2.39
CA ILE A 129 2.55 4.94 -1.98
C ILE A 129 2.52 4.94 -0.45
N LEU A 130 1.83 5.91 0.13
CA LEU A 130 1.64 6.07 1.55
C LEU A 130 0.19 5.76 1.94
N TYR A 131 0.00 5.39 3.20
CA TYR A 131 -1.29 5.03 3.75
C TYR A 131 -1.48 5.59 5.16
N MET A 132 -2.71 6.02 5.44
CA MET A 132 -3.18 6.34 6.79
C MET A 132 -4.58 5.78 7.00
N LYS A 133 -4.90 5.37 8.24
CA LYS A 133 -6.20 4.76 8.52
C LYS A 133 -7.32 5.80 8.52
N GLU A 134 -6.98 7.02 8.87
CA GLU A 134 -7.86 8.18 8.89
C GLU A 134 -8.34 8.54 7.49
N THR A 135 -9.57 9.03 7.40
CA THR A 135 -10.20 9.48 6.15
C THR A 135 -10.62 10.95 6.20
N PRO A 136 -9.68 11.89 6.46
CA PRO A 136 -9.97 13.32 6.46
C PRO A 136 -10.51 13.77 5.10
N SER A 137 -11.23 14.90 5.06
CA SER A 137 -11.67 15.46 3.78
C SER A 137 -10.49 15.95 2.95
N PHE A 138 -10.63 15.99 1.63
CA PHE A 138 -9.57 16.51 0.76
C PHE A 138 -9.16 17.95 1.13
N GLU A 139 -10.14 18.80 1.44
CA GLU A 139 -9.88 20.18 1.88
C GLU A 139 -9.06 20.25 3.19
N ASP A 140 -9.29 19.31 4.12
CA ASP A 140 -8.52 19.25 5.36
C ASP A 140 -7.10 18.73 5.13
N ILE A 141 -6.94 17.74 4.24
CA ILE A 141 -5.62 17.25 3.83
C ILE A 141 -4.81 18.38 3.18
N GLU A 142 -5.41 19.10 2.23
CA GLU A 142 -4.77 20.18 1.50
C GLU A 142 -4.27 21.30 2.44
N LYS A 143 -5.12 21.70 3.41
CA LYS A 143 -4.80 22.78 4.36
C LYS A 143 -3.78 22.36 5.42
N ASN A 144 -3.75 21.09 5.81
CA ASN A 144 -2.95 20.57 6.92
C ASN A 144 -1.99 19.46 6.45
N PHE A 145 -1.44 19.59 5.24
CA PHE A 145 -0.72 18.51 4.58
C PHE A 145 0.46 17.99 5.40
N GLU A 146 1.27 18.88 6.00
CA GLU A 146 2.42 18.52 6.86
C GLU A 146 2.05 17.55 7.99
N LYS A 147 0.87 17.75 8.60
CA LYS A 147 0.35 16.84 9.63
C LYS A 147 0.07 15.46 9.05
N TYR A 148 -0.54 15.40 7.87
CA TYR A 148 -0.95 14.16 7.24
C TYR A 148 0.23 13.41 6.62
N GLU A 149 1.20 14.12 6.06
CA GLU A 149 2.46 13.55 5.59
C GLU A 149 3.22 12.86 6.73
N HIS A 150 3.22 13.44 7.94
CA HIS A 150 3.86 12.84 9.11
C HIS A 150 3.19 11.55 9.62
N ILE A 151 1.87 11.43 9.50
CA ILE A 151 1.13 10.24 9.97
C ILE A 151 1.01 9.16 8.90
N ALA A 152 1.01 9.55 7.63
CA ALA A 152 0.96 8.62 6.52
C ALA A 152 2.25 7.81 6.48
N LYS A 153 2.10 6.49 6.40
CA LYS A 153 3.23 5.55 6.40
C LYS A 153 3.47 5.04 5.00
N LYS A 154 4.72 5.04 4.57
CA LYS A 154 5.12 4.47 3.29
C LYS A 154 4.86 2.97 3.30
N ILE A 155 4.18 2.49 2.28
CA ILE A 155 3.85 1.08 2.13
C ILE A 155 5.05 0.36 1.49
N VAL A 156 5.60 -0.61 2.21
CA VAL A 156 6.63 -1.50 1.70
C VAL A 156 5.96 -2.78 1.19
N PRO A 157 6.13 -3.15 -0.09
CA PRO A 157 5.54 -4.35 -0.63
C PRO A 157 6.19 -5.60 -0.03
N PHE A 158 5.37 -6.58 0.32
CA PHE A 158 5.84 -7.93 0.62
C PHE A 158 6.20 -8.66 -0.67
N THR A 159 7.46 -9.03 -0.86
CA THR A 159 7.95 -9.63 -2.11
C THR A 159 8.03 -11.15 -2.05
N GLY A 160 8.16 -11.82 -3.21
CA GLY A 160 8.42 -13.26 -3.25
C GLY A 160 9.74 -13.66 -2.58
N ASN A 161 10.71 -12.74 -2.48
CA ASN A 161 11.93 -12.97 -1.72
C ASN A 161 11.66 -12.97 -0.20
N ASP A 162 10.74 -12.13 0.27
CA ASP A 162 10.30 -12.11 1.67
C ASP A 162 9.55 -13.39 2.02
N GLU A 163 8.69 -13.90 1.13
CA GLU A 163 8.04 -15.20 1.31
C GLU A 163 9.07 -16.33 1.37
N ARG A 164 10.07 -16.29 0.48
CA ARG A 164 11.16 -17.28 0.49
C ARG A 164 11.93 -17.25 1.81
N LYS A 165 12.34 -16.08 2.28
CA LYS A 165 13.05 -15.90 3.56
C LYS A 165 12.22 -16.35 4.76
N LYS A 166 10.92 -16.04 4.77
CA LYS A 166 9.96 -16.54 5.76
C LYS A 166 9.87 -18.07 5.77
N LEU A 167 9.91 -18.71 4.60
CA LEU A 167 9.88 -20.16 4.48
C LEU A 167 11.21 -20.81 4.89
N THR A 168 12.35 -20.16 4.64
CA THR A 168 13.70 -20.66 4.95
C THR A 168 14.19 -20.30 6.36
N GLY A 169 13.59 -19.29 7.01
CA GLY A 169 14.04 -18.77 8.30
C GLY A 169 15.34 -17.96 8.22
N GLU A 170 15.62 -17.37 7.06
CA GLU A 170 16.75 -16.45 6.81
C GLU A 170 16.41 -15.01 7.15
#